data_AF-A0AAN2FGA1-F1
#
_entry.id   AF-A0AAN2FGA1-F1
#
_cell.length_a   1.000
_cell.length_b   1.000
_cell.length_c   1.000
_cell.angle_alpha   90.00
_cell.angle_beta   90.00
_cell.angle_gamma   90.00
#
_symmetry.space_group_name_H-M   'P 1'
#
loop_
_entity.id
_entity.type
_entity.pdbx_description
1 polymer ?
#
loop_
_entity_poly.entity_id
_entity_poly.type
_entity_poly.pdbx_seq_one_letter_code
_entity_poly.pdbx_strand_id
1 'polypeptide(L)' 'MKIIFTPEPIPELTITGGQLAALGFTTDAPIRLMLRDNTLSVTTVTDEAAWKELCEASQ' A
#
# COMPACT_ATOMS: atom_id res chain seq x y z
N MET A 1 7.15 4.91 25.32
CA MET A 1 6.03 4.19 24.65
C MET A 1 5.02 5.23 24.19
N LYS A 2 4.89 5.48 22.89
CA LYS A 2 3.98 6.50 22.33
C LYS A 2 2.65 5.81 22.01
N ILE A 3 1.68 5.92 22.91
CA ILE A 3 0.34 5.38 22.70
C ILE A 3 -0.46 6.48 22.00
N ILE A 4 -0.72 6.30 20.70
CA ILE A 4 -1.57 7.20 19.93
C ILE A 4 -2.98 6.61 19.96
N PHE A 5 -3.91 7.35 20.57
CA PHE A 5 -5.33 7.00 20.57
C PHE A 5 -5.99 7.72 19.40
N THR A 6 -6.31 7.01 18.33
CA THR A 6 -7.06 7.54 17.18
C THR A 6 -8.56 7.28 17.40
N PRO A 7 -9.40 8.33 17.58
CA PRO A 7 -10.83 8.20 17.86
C PRO A 7 -11.69 7.87 16.63
N GLU A 8 -11.08 7.74 15.45
CA GLU A 8 -11.76 7.40 14.19
C GLU A 8 -11.42 5.97 13.77
N PRO A 9 -12.32 5.26 13.06
CA PRO A 9 -11.96 3.98 12.46
C PRO A 9 -10.80 4.23 11.50
N ILE A 10 -9.69 3.54 11.74
CA ILE A 10 -8.56 3.53 10.82
C ILE A 10 -9.09 2.97 9.50
N PRO A 11 -8.93 3.67 8.36
CA PRO A 11 -9.34 3.13 7.08
C PRO A 11 -8.57 1.83 6.82
N GLU A 12 -9.29 0.72 6.72
CA GLU A 12 -8.73 -0.60 6.41
C GLU A 12 -9.05 -0.97 4.96
N LEU A 13 -8.05 -1.51 4.25
CA LEU A 13 -8.19 -2.01 2.88
C LEU A 13 -7.83 -3.50 2.85
N THR A 14 -8.85 -4.35 2.73
CA THR A 14 -8.67 -5.80 2.62
C THR A 14 -8.68 -6.23 1.15
N ILE A 15 -7.55 -6.74 0.67
CA ILE A 15 -7.41 -7.29 -0.69
C ILE A 15 -7.44 -8.82 -0.59
N THR A 16 -8.41 -9.47 -1.23
CA THR A 16 -8.59 -10.94 -1.18
C THR A 16 -8.70 -11.54 -2.57
N GLY A 17 -8.24 -12.78 -2.73
CA GLY A 17 -8.29 -13.52 -3.99
C GLY A 17 -7.11 -14.46 -4.17
N GLY A 18 -7.36 -15.67 -4.66
CA GLY A 18 -6.33 -16.71 -4.79
C GLY A 18 -5.22 -16.40 -5.79
N GLN A 19 -5.41 -15.42 -6.67
CA GLN A 19 -4.44 -15.04 -7.71
C GLN A 19 -3.51 -13.89 -7.30
N LEU A 20 -3.73 -13.28 -6.11
CA LEU A 20 -2.96 -12.12 -5.67
C LEU A 20 -1.47 -12.42 -5.49
N ALA A 21 -1.14 -13.58 -4.90
CA ALA A 21 0.24 -14.03 -4.77
C ALA A 21 0.94 -14.18 -6.13
N ALA A 22 0.22 -14.66 -7.15
CA ALA A 22 0.75 -14.79 -8.52
C ALA A 22 0.96 -13.42 -9.20
N LEU A 23 0.25 -12.38 -8.76
CA LEU A 23 0.42 -10.99 -9.18
C LEU A 23 1.45 -10.23 -8.31
N GLY A 24 2.13 -10.92 -7.39
CA GLY A 24 3.18 -10.37 -6.53
C GLY A 24 2.67 -9.71 -5.23
N PHE A 25 1.37 -9.80 -4.93
CA PHE A 25 0.81 -9.32 -3.67
C PHE A 25 1.07 -10.37 -2.58
N THR A 26 2.17 -10.22 -1.87
CA THR A 26 2.55 -11.02 -0.70
C THR A 26 2.53 -10.15 0.55
N THR A 27 2.65 -10.76 1.74
CA THR A 27 2.61 -10.06 3.03
C THR A 27 3.66 -8.96 3.18
N ASP A 28 4.80 -9.12 2.52
CA ASP A 28 5.97 -8.25 2.65
C ASP A 28 6.26 -7.47 1.35
N ALA A 29 5.43 -7.63 0.32
CA ALA A 29 5.60 -6.93 -0.94
C ALA A 29 5.26 -5.44 -0.77
N PRO A 30 6.16 -4.51 -1.13
CA PRO A 30 5.84 -3.10 -1.16
C PRO A 30 4.71 -2.83 -2.15
N ILE A 31 3.77 -1.98 -1.76
CA ILE A 31 2.65 -1.57 -2.61
C ILE A 31 2.66 -0.07 -2.82
N ARG A 32 2.17 0.34 -4.00
CA ARG A 32 1.89 1.72 -4.34
C ARG A 32 0.40 1.94 -4.34
N LEU A 33 -0.03 2.97 -3.62
CA LEU A 33 -1.39 3.50 -3.68
C LEU A 33 -1.38 4.77 -4.54
N MET A 34 -2.22 4.80 -5.57
CA MET A 34 -2.35 5.97 -6.44
C MET A 34 -3.81 6.35 -6.62
N LEU A 35 -4.17 7.58 -6.25
CA LEU A 35 -5.48 8.14 -6.51
C LEU A 35 -5.45 8.97 -7.80
N ARG A 36 -6.21 8.56 -8.81
CA ARG A 36 -6.44 9.32 -10.05
C ARG A 36 -7.90 9.25 -10.44
N ASP A 37 -8.50 10.38 -10.82
CA ASP A 37 -9.89 10.45 -11.31
C ASP A 37 -10.87 9.72 -10.37
N ASN A 38 -10.72 9.93 -9.06
CA ASN A 38 -11.50 9.29 -8.00
C ASN A 38 -11.43 7.75 -7.96
N THR A 39 -10.39 7.18 -8.58
CA THR A 39 -10.10 5.75 -8.62
C THR A 39 -8.79 5.49 -7.87
N LEU A 40 -8.84 4.60 -6.87
CA LEU A 40 -7.66 4.14 -6.16
C LEU A 40 -7.09 2.91 -6.88
N SER A 41 -5.87 3.06 -7.40
CA SER A 41 -5.10 1.96 -7.95
C SER A 41 -4.13 1.42 -6.90
N VAL A 42 -4.07 0.10 -6.77
CA VAL A 42 -3.11 -0.60 -5.92
C VAL A 42 -2.24 -1.47 -6.81
N THR A 43 -0.93 -1.23 -6.79
CA THR A 43 0.04 -1.99 -7.59
C THR A 43 1.21 -2.43 -6.73
N THR A 44 1.75 -3.62 -7.01
CA THR A 44 2.99 -4.09 -6.38
C THR A 44 4.18 -3.30 -6.91
N VAL A 45 5.19 -3.11 -6.06
CA VAL A 45 6.44 -2.45 -6.41
C VAL A 45 7.55 -3.50 -6.31
N THR A 46 8.15 -3.82 -7.44
CA THR A 46 9.22 -4.83 -7.53
C THR A 46 10.61 -4.23 -7.61
N ASP A 47 10.70 -2.91 -7.82
CA ASP A 47 11.96 -2.17 -7.96
C ASP A 47 12.24 -1.33 -6.72
N GLU A 48 13.44 -1.50 -6.17
CA GLU A 48 13.88 -0.83 -4.94
C GLU A 48 14.02 0.68 -5.15
N ALA A 49 14.46 1.12 -6.34
CA ALA A 49 14.58 2.54 -6.64
C ALA A 49 13.20 3.21 -6.68
N ALA A 50 12.23 2.58 -7.35
CA ALA A 50 10.84 3.03 -7.34
C ALA A 50 10.22 3.03 -5.93
N TRP A 51 10.54 2.04 -5.08
CA TRP A 51 10.10 2.04 -3.69
C TRP A 51 10.67 3.20 -2.89
N LYS A 52 11.96 3.49 -3.07
CA LYS A 52 12.62 4.63 -2.41
C LYS A 52 12.01 5.97 -2.81
N GLU A 53 11.77 6.18 -4.11
CA GLU A 53 11.11 7.38 -4.60
C GLU A 53 9.70 7.55 -4.03
N LEU A 54 8.93 6.46 -3.91
CA LEU A 54 7.61 6.48 -3.28
C LEU A 54 7.68 6.85 -1.80
N CYS A 55 8.66 6.31 -1.07
CA CYS A 55 8.89 6.65 0.33
C CYS A 55 9.22 8.14 0.50
N GLU A 56 10.07 8.70 -0.36
CA GLU A 56 10.44 10.12 -0.34
C GLU A 56 9.25 11.01 -0.69
N ALA A 57 8.42 10.62 -1.67
CA ALA A 57 7.22 11.36 -2.06
C ALA A 57 6.08 11.34 -1.01
N SER A 58 6.15 10.43 -0.03
CA SER A 58 5.16 10.29 1.04
C SER A 58 5.51 11.06 2.33
N GLN A 59 6.68 11.74 2.38
CA GLN A 59 7.09 12.58 3.51
C GLN A 59 6.39 13.94 3.52
#